data_AF-A0A3G6TDG6-F1
#
_entry.id   AF-A0A3G6TDG6-F1
#
_cell.length_a   1.000
_cell.length_b   1.000
_cell.length_c   1.000
_cell.angle_alpha   90.00
_cell.angle_beta   90.00
_cell.angle_gamma   90.00
#
_symmetry.space_group_name_H-M   'P 1'
#
loop_
_entity.id
_entity.type
_entity.pdbx_description
1 polymer ?
#
loop_
_entity_poly.entity_id
_entity_poly.type
_entity_poly.pdbx_seq_one_letter_code
_entity_poly.pdbx_strand_id
1 'polypeptide(L)'
;MKINQFLKVNAVAIAAVMFTGALMSFKMIEKKGKAVAQTFYYISNDMTANAFRDVSHWSTSTIPTDCSPEEPVRPCKVTVPDGSSLSAVLGSKTNSEVLAISEGYRPEP
;
A
#
# COMPACT_ATOMS: atom_id res chain seq x y z
N MET A 1 -20.09 -1.74 58.19
CA MET A 1 -21.20 -1.50 57.25
C MET A 1 -20.61 -1.20 55.87
N LYS A 2 -20.82 -2.09 54.89
CA LYS A 2 -20.35 -1.96 53.50
C LYS A 2 -21.51 -1.44 52.65
N ILE A 3 -21.43 -0.16 52.35
CA ILE A 3 -22.35 0.61 51.54
C ILE A 3 -22.05 0.33 50.06
N ASN A 4 -23.09 0.29 49.24
CA ASN A 4 -23.09 0.33 47.76
C ASN A 4 -23.19 -0.98 46.99
N GLN A 5 -24.20 -1.75 47.36
CA GLN A 5 -25.22 -2.28 46.47
C GLN A 5 -25.65 -1.23 45.41
N PHE A 6 -24.89 -1.03 44.32
CA PHE A 6 -25.31 -0.11 43.24
C PHE A 6 -24.74 -0.36 41.83
N LEU A 7 -24.20 -1.54 41.50
CA LEU A 7 -23.89 -1.90 40.10
C LEU A 7 -24.38 -3.31 39.78
N LYS A 8 -25.67 -3.53 40.07
CA LYS A 8 -26.50 -4.49 39.36
C LYS A 8 -26.91 -3.76 38.09
N VAL A 9 -26.76 -4.38 36.91
CA VAL A 9 -27.01 -3.83 35.57
C VAL A 9 -25.79 -3.12 34.98
N ASN A 10 -24.98 -3.89 34.26
CA ASN A 10 -24.43 -3.60 32.92
C ASN A 10 -23.23 -4.54 32.67
N ALA A 11 -23.04 -4.91 31.40
CA ALA A 11 -21.89 -5.67 30.86
C ALA A 11 -22.00 -7.20 30.75
N VAL A 12 -23.19 -7.74 30.48
CA VAL A 12 -23.29 -9.00 29.71
C VAL A 12 -23.94 -8.68 28.36
N ALA A 13 -23.11 -8.26 27.41
CA ALA A 13 -23.38 -8.25 25.97
C ALA A 13 -22.03 -8.20 25.25
N ILE A 14 -21.24 -9.25 25.43
CA ILE A 14 -20.02 -9.51 24.66
C ILE A 14 -20.42 -10.41 23.49
N ALA A 15 -19.79 -10.16 22.34
CA ALA A 15 -19.72 -11.00 21.15
C ALA A 15 -20.78 -10.76 20.05
N ALA A 16 -20.64 -9.63 19.35
CA ALA A 16 -21.09 -9.53 17.96
C ALA A 16 -20.33 -8.45 17.17
N VAL A 17 -19.01 -8.55 17.04
CA VAL A 17 -18.29 -8.02 15.86
C VAL A 17 -17.02 -8.86 15.67
N MET A 18 -17.19 -10.01 15.00
CA MET A 18 -16.07 -10.76 14.47
C MET A 18 -15.92 -10.40 12.98
N PHE A 19 -14.70 -10.01 12.60
CA PHE A 19 -14.13 -10.03 11.24
C PHE A 19 -14.60 -9.00 10.19
N THR A 20 -14.47 -7.70 10.43
CA THR A 20 -14.34 -6.71 9.31
C THR A 20 -13.51 -5.49 9.71
N GLY A 21 -12.27 -5.70 10.18
CA GLY A 21 -11.46 -4.58 10.67
C GLY A 21 -9.94 -4.77 10.64
N ALA A 22 -9.41 -5.77 9.94
CA ALA A 22 -7.97 -5.87 9.71
C ALA A 22 -7.51 -4.90 8.60
N LEU A 23 -7.78 -3.61 8.78
CA LEU A 23 -7.08 -2.55 8.08
C LEU A 23 -6.33 -1.75 9.15
N MET A 24 -5.00 -1.72 9.02
CA MET A 24 -4.07 -0.76 9.64
C MET A 24 -3.49 -1.05 11.05
N SER A 25 -3.12 -2.30 11.35
CA SER A 25 -1.88 -2.57 12.11
C SER A 25 -0.77 -2.61 11.06
N PHE A 26 0.15 -1.66 10.94
CA PHE A 26 1.30 -1.46 11.82
C PHE A 26 1.65 0.02 11.94
N LYS A 27 1.20 0.64 13.03
CA LYS A 27 1.79 1.86 13.55
C LYS A 27 3.02 1.44 14.36
N MET A 28 4.22 1.70 13.85
CA MET A 28 5.45 1.91 14.62
C MET A 28 5.75 0.89 15.74
N ILE A 29 6.18 -0.33 15.43
CA ILE A 29 6.93 -1.18 16.38
C ILE A 29 8.07 -1.87 15.64
N GLU A 30 9.28 -1.41 15.93
CA GLU A 30 10.54 -2.15 15.96
C GLU A 30 10.61 -3.47 15.18
N LYS A 31 11.25 -3.46 14.01
CA LYS A 31 12.01 -4.62 13.56
C LYS A 31 13.12 -4.24 12.60
N LYS A 32 14.30 -4.01 13.16
CA LYS A 32 15.52 -4.42 12.48
C LYS A 32 15.37 -5.92 12.17
N GLY A 33 15.31 -6.31 10.89
CA GLY A 33 15.62 -7.68 10.48
C GLY A 33 14.51 -8.58 9.91
N LYS A 34 13.40 -8.06 9.39
CA LYS A 34 12.62 -8.78 8.37
C LYS A 34 12.13 -7.78 7.34
N ALA A 35 12.78 -7.76 6.17
CA ALA A 35 12.26 -7.03 5.03
C ALA A 35 10.90 -7.65 4.68
N VAL A 36 9.88 -6.81 4.54
CA VAL A 36 8.52 -7.19 4.13
C VAL A 36 8.26 -6.45 2.81
N ALA A 37 7.46 -7.05 1.93
CA ALA A 37 7.32 -6.57 0.55
C ALA A 37 6.66 -5.20 0.60
N GLN A 38 7.19 -4.28 -0.20
CA GLN A 38 6.77 -2.88 -0.17
C GLN A 38 6.03 -2.55 -1.46
N THR A 39 4.81 -2.03 -1.32
CA THR A 39 4.06 -1.49 -2.45
C THR A 39 4.43 -0.04 -2.68
N PHE A 40 4.78 0.29 -3.91
CA PHE A 40 5.04 1.65 -4.38
C PHE A 40 3.99 2.02 -5.41
N TYR A 41 3.46 3.23 -5.30
CA TYR A 41 2.46 3.81 -6.20
C TYR A 41 3.10 4.86 -7.10
N TYR A 42 2.79 4.85 -8.39
CA TYR A 42 3.24 5.87 -9.32
C TYR A 42 2.43 7.16 -9.11
N ILE A 43 3.11 8.26 -8.84
CA ILE A 43 2.49 9.56 -8.49
C ILE A 43 2.72 10.64 -9.55
N SER A 44 3.60 10.41 -10.53
CA SER A 44 3.92 11.38 -11.57
C SER A 44 2.92 11.31 -12.73
N ASN A 45 2.88 12.41 -13.49
CA ASN A 45 2.20 12.50 -14.78
C ASN A 45 3.18 12.34 -15.95
N ASP A 46 4.49 12.23 -15.67
CA ASP A 46 5.50 12.04 -16.70
C ASP A 46 5.37 10.64 -17.34
N MET A 47 5.36 10.60 -18.66
CA MET A 47 5.32 9.37 -19.48
C MET A 47 6.43 9.35 -20.52
N THR A 48 7.39 10.27 -20.43
CA THR A 48 8.56 10.31 -21.32
C THR A 48 9.39 9.02 -21.19
N ALA A 49 10.26 8.78 -22.17
CA ALA A 49 11.06 7.56 -22.18
C ALA A 49 11.86 7.41 -20.88
N ASN A 50 11.65 6.28 -20.19
CA ASN A 50 12.25 5.94 -18.89
C ASN A 50 11.72 6.72 -17.68
N ALA A 51 10.65 7.51 -17.81
CA ALA A 51 10.00 8.16 -16.66
C ALA A 51 9.52 7.15 -15.61
N PHE A 52 9.10 5.95 -16.03
CA PHE A 52 8.51 4.97 -15.10
C PHE A 52 9.55 4.28 -14.22
N ARG A 53 10.84 4.33 -14.57
CA ARG A 53 11.92 3.81 -13.71
C ARG A 53 12.50 4.84 -12.74
N ASP A 54 12.12 6.11 -12.88
CA ASP A 54 12.56 7.16 -11.97
C ASP A 54 11.89 6.97 -10.60
N VAL A 55 12.69 6.65 -9.58
CA VAL A 55 12.24 6.41 -8.21
C VAL A 55 11.50 7.62 -7.61
N SER A 56 11.82 8.84 -8.03
CA SER A 56 11.16 10.06 -7.55
C SER A 56 9.69 10.18 -7.98
N HIS A 57 9.29 9.42 -9.00
CA HIS A 57 7.90 9.34 -9.47
C HIS A 57 7.05 8.33 -8.69
N TRP A 58 7.61 7.70 -7.65
CA TRP A 58 6.92 6.70 -6.85
C TRP A 58 6.82 7.09 -5.38
N SER A 59 5.75 6.64 -4.72
CA SER A 59 5.50 6.90 -3.30
C SER A 59 4.89 5.68 -2.63
N THR A 60 5.26 5.42 -1.38
CA THR A 60 4.58 4.43 -0.52
C THR A 60 3.42 5.04 0.25
N SER A 61 3.30 6.37 0.26
CA SER A 61 2.37 7.12 1.13
C SER A 61 1.21 7.74 0.35
N THR A 62 1.42 8.05 -0.92
CA THR A 62 0.43 8.69 -1.78
C THR A 62 -0.21 7.63 -2.65
N ILE A 63 -1.49 7.36 -2.43
CA ILE A 63 -2.24 6.31 -3.12
C ILE A 63 -3.12 6.98 -4.19
N PRO A 64 -2.89 6.72 -5.49
CA PRO A 64 -3.77 7.18 -6.55
C PRO A 64 -5.16 6.55 -6.45
N THR A 65 -6.20 7.33 -6.76
CA THR A 65 -7.61 6.87 -6.72
C THR A 65 -8.13 6.43 -8.09
N ASP A 66 -7.37 6.69 -9.14
CA ASP A 66 -7.68 6.52 -10.57
C ASP A 66 -7.04 5.25 -11.15
N CYS A 67 -6.69 4.28 -10.31
CA CYS A 67 -6.15 3.00 -10.78
C CYS A 67 -7.25 2.10 -11.36
N SER A 68 -7.05 1.62 -12.58
CA SER A 68 -7.92 0.73 -13.35
C SER A 68 -7.13 -0.46 -13.91
N PRO A 69 -7.71 -1.66 -14.05
CA PRO A 69 -7.04 -2.80 -14.68
C PRO A 69 -6.99 -2.73 -16.22
N GLU A 70 -7.65 -1.76 -16.84
CA GLU A 70 -8.07 -1.89 -18.25
C GLU A 70 -7.04 -1.39 -19.28
N GLU A 71 -6.29 -0.32 -18.99
CA GLU A 71 -5.46 0.33 -20.01
C GLU A 71 -4.00 0.54 -19.58
N PRO A 72 -3.01 -0.11 -20.22
CA PRO A 72 -1.59 -0.03 -19.84
C PRO A 72 -0.91 1.24 -20.34
N VAL A 73 -1.46 2.39 -19.96
CA VAL A 73 -0.96 3.72 -20.34
C VAL A 73 0.13 4.18 -19.36
N ARG A 74 -0.19 4.15 -18.07
CA ARG A 74 0.67 4.61 -16.98
C ARG A 74 0.58 3.64 -15.81
N PRO A 75 1.68 3.28 -15.13
CA PRO A 75 1.62 2.32 -14.05
C PRO A 75 0.79 2.84 -12.87
N CYS A 76 0.06 1.97 -12.18
CA CYS A 76 -0.60 2.32 -10.92
C CYS A 76 0.34 2.08 -9.74
N LYS A 77 0.74 0.83 -9.55
CA LYS A 77 1.58 0.39 -8.44
C LYS A 77 2.45 -0.79 -8.83
N VAL A 78 3.50 -1.02 -8.03
CA VAL A 78 4.38 -2.19 -8.13
C VAL A 78 4.69 -2.69 -6.72
N THR A 79 4.84 -4.01 -6.58
CA THR A 79 5.33 -4.63 -5.34
C THR A 79 6.82 -4.92 -5.47
N VAL A 80 7.62 -4.33 -4.57
CA VAL A 80 9.05 -4.57 -4.44
C VAL A 80 9.26 -5.70 -3.43
N PRO A 81 9.93 -6.81 -3.83
CA PRO A 81 10.20 -7.93 -2.94
C PRO A 81 11.06 -7.56 -1.73
N ASP A 82 10.94 -8.35 -0.67
CA ASP A 82 11.74 -8.27 0.55
C ASP A 82 13.24 -8.22 0.22
N GLY A 83 13.95 -7.25 0.78
CA GLY A 83 15.40 -7.10 0.61
C GLY A 83 15.81 -6.48 -0.72
N SER A 84 14.87 -6.12 -1.58
CA SER A 84 15.11 -5.35 -2.82
C SER A 84 14.79 -3.87 -2.62
N SER A 85 15.27 -3.03 -3.53
CA SER A 85 14.90 -1.62 -3.64
C SER A 85 14.08 -1.38 -4.90
N LEU A 86 13.29 -0.30 -4.92
CA LEU A 86 12.57 0.11 -6.12
C LEU A 86 13.51 0.34 -7.31
N SER A 87 14.69 0.93 -7.06
CA SER A 87 15.72 1.11 -8.11
C SER A 87 16.27 -0.21 -8.63
N ALA A 88 16.39 -1.25 -7.79
CA ALA A 88 16.84 -2.57 -8.23
C ALA A 88 15.79 -3.27 -9.09
N VAL A 89 14.50 -3.04 -8.82
CA VAL A 89 13.40 -3.61 -9.60
C VAL A 89 13.19 -2.85 -10.92
N LEU A 90 13.24 -1.51 -10.91
CA LEU A 90 12.88 -0.68 -12.06
C LEU A 90 14.06 -0.13 -12.86
N GLY A 91 15.25 0.01 -12.26
CA GLY A 91 16.33 0.85 -12.78
C GLY A 91 16.86 0.48 -14.17
N SER A 92 16.72 -0.77 -14.60
CA SER A 92 17.08 -1.21 -15.96
C SER A 92 15.90 -1.29 -16.94
N LYS A 93 14.66 -1.14 -16.46
CA LYS A 93 13.42 -1.39 -17.22
C LYS A 93 12.93 -0.18 -18.01
N THR A 94 12.64 -0.40 -19.29
CA THR A 94 11.90 0.54 -20.13
C THR A 94 10.47 0.76 -19.63
N ASN A 95 9.79 1.81 -20.11
CA ASN A 95 8.42 2.08 -19.70
C ASN A 95 7.48 0.90 -19.96
N SER A 96 7.62 0.22 -21.10
CA SER A 96 6.83 -0.98 -21.43
C SER A 96 7.10 -2.14 -20.47
N GLU A 97 8.37 -2.34 -20.07
CA GLU A 97 8.73 -3.36 -19.09
C GLU A 97 8.24 -3.03 -17.67
N VAL A 98 8.17 -1.74 -17.31
CA VAL A 98 7.57 -1.32 -16.03
C VAL A 98 6.06 -1.50 -16.05
N LEU A 99 5.39 -1.17 -17.15
CA LEU A 99 3.95 -1.43 -17.34
C LEU A 99 3.65 -2.92 -17.22
N ALA A 100 4.47 -3.79 -17.81
CA ALA A 100 4.27 -5.24 -17.75
C ALA A 100 4.35 -5.83 -16.33
N ILE A 101 5.02 -5.16 -15.39
CA ILE A 101 5.08 -5.58 -13.98
C ILE A 101 4.18 -4.74 -13.07
N SER A 102 3.42 -3.79 -13.62
CA SER A 102 2.54 -2.95 -12.85
C SER A 102 1.27 -3.69 -12.48
N GLU A 103 0.85 -3.56 -11.23
CA GLU A 103 -0.42 -4.08 -10.74
C GLU A 103 -1.53 -3.05 -10.98
N GLY A 104 -2.07 -3.07 -12.18
CA GLY A 104 -3.06 -2.09 -12.64
C GLY A 104 -2.40 -0.83 -13.20
N TYR A 105 -3.23 0.04 -13.76
CA TYR A 105 -2.81 1.14 -14.60
C TYR A 105 -3.61 2.38 -14.32
N ARG A 106 -3.16 3.51 -14.85
CA ARG A 106 -3.80 4.81 -14.72
C ARG A 106 -3.99 5.42 -16.10
N PRO A 107 -5.02 6.26 -16.30
CA PRO A 107 -5.23 6.95 -17.57
C PRO A 107 -4.08 7.96 -17.83
N GLU A 108 -4.06 8.46 -19.07
CA GLU A 108 -3.23 9.60 -19.44
C GLU A 108 -3.57 10.80 -18.53
N PRO A 109 -2.57 11.64 -18.18
CA PRO A 109 -2.76 12.79 -17.29
C PRO A 109 -3.75 13.85 -17.78
#